data_AF-A0A0F9BAL7-F1
#
_entry.id   AF-A0A0F9BAL7-F1
#
_cell.length_a   1.000
_cell.length_b   1.000
_cell.length_c   1.000
_cell.angle_alpha   90.00
_cell.angle_beta   90.00
_cell.angle_gamma   90.00
#
_symmetry.space_group_name_H-M   'P 1'
#
loop_
_entity.id
_entity.type
_entity.pdbx_description
1 polymer ?
#
loop_
_entity_poly.entity_id
_entity_poly.type
_entity_poly.pdbx_seq_one_letter_code
_entity_poly.pdbx_strand_id
1 'polypeptide(L)'
;EIGQLKNLTELFLGGNNMTSLPTEIGQLKRLTELYLQDNNLVSLPTEIRQLKKLKGLYLQGNDELGIPPEVLGSEYDEEEEPARPGDILEYYFRQRSEARRELREAKILLVGQGGVGKTSLVKRLIDDDYDPEELMTEGINIRDWKVAGRRRKGKKSPQIKLNVWDFGGQEIMHATHQFFLTKRSLYVLVLDARKGKNESNIQYWLKIIQSYGGDSPVLIVTNKCDGGHLDLNENRLMKDYAPNIKGFFNISCQKGDGIKELRAAIKKQINGLGHVYDEVPESYFNVKHKLEERTESEDFIDTKDFRKLCRKHKITKESEQNLLLRFLHDLGNVLNFGDPKDPYHLRDTNILNPEWVTEGVYKIINNKELMDNGGVLEWGMIGKVLNDPKRYPTERHEFIVDMMRKFELCFDFPDGHGRRVLIPELLGENEPELGWDYDKSLNFEYHYKVLPSGLICRFIVRMHHNLTKEHIYWRSGVVLA
;
A
#
# COMPACT_ATOMS: atom_id res chain seq x y z
N GLU A 1 16.22 -42.23 1.00
CA GLU A 1 16.77 -42.30 2.39
C GLU A 1 16.14 -41.28 3.34
N ILE A 2 15.95 -40.01 2.96
CA ILE A 2 15.40 -38.98 3.86
C ILE A 2 14.05 -39.34 4.52
N GLY A 3 13.16 -40.04 3.80
CA GLY A 3 11.86 -40.47 4.35
C GLY A 3 11.93 -41.43 5.54
N GLN A 4 13.11 -41.98 5.85
CA GLN A 4 13.33 -42.79 7.05
C GLN A 4 13.43 -41.95 8.33
N LEU A 5 13.67 -40.64 8.23
CA LEU A 5 13.76 -39.70 9.35
C LEU A 5 12.38 -39.33 9.90
N LYS A 6 11.58 -40.34 10.30
CA LYS A 6 10.16 -40.19 10.70
C LYS A 6 9.91 -39.24 11.87
N ASN A 7 10.96 -38.93 12.64
CA ASN A 7 10.91 -38.03 13.79
C ASN A 7 11.33 -36.60 13.47
N LEU A 8 11.76 -36.31 12.24
CA LEU A 8 12.20 -34.98 11.84
C LEU A 8 11.04 -33.98 11.92
N THR A 9 11.28 -32.86 12.60
CA THR A 9 10.34 -31.75 12.78
C THR A 9 10.72 -30.54 11.94
N GLU A 10 12.01 -30.30 11.74
CA GLU A 10 12.51 -29.16 10.98
C GLU A 10 13.55 -29.63 9.98
N LEU A 11 13.50 -29.12 8.76
CA LEU A 11 14.42 -29.47 7.69
C LEU A 11 14.92 -28.21 6.97
N PHE A 12 16.22 -27.96 7.09
CA PHE A 12 16.90 -26.82 6.49
C PHE A 12 17.67 -27.24 5.23
N LEU A 13 17.22 -26.79 4.07
CA LEU A 13 17.80 -27.07 2.76
C LEU A 13 18.00 -25.79 1.92
N GLY A 14 17.88 -24.60 2.53
CA GLY A 14 18.04 -23.33 1.83
C GLY A 14 19.48 -23.07 1.35
N GLY A 15 19.64 -22.27 0.31
CA GLY A 15 20.96 -21.88 -0.22
C GLY A 15 21.72 -23.02 -0.90
N ASN A 16 21.00 -23.91 -1.58
CA ASN A 16 21.58 -25.07 -2.28
C ASN A 16 21.30 -24.98 -3.79
N ASN A 17 21.75 -25.99 -4.55
CA ASN A 17 21.51 -26.06 -6.00
C ASN A 17 20.46 -27.12 -6.37
N MET A 18 19.48 -27.37 -5.50
CA MET A 18 18.48 -28.40 -5.75
C MET A 18 17.55 -28.00 -6.89
N THR A 19 17.30 -28.93 -7.81
CA THR A 19 16.34 -28.75 -8.91
C THR A 19 15.00 -29.44 -8.66
N SER A 20 14.95 -30.39 -7.74
CA SER A 20 13.73 -31.11 -7.35
C SER A 20 13.83 -31.63 -5.92
N LEU A 21 12.68 -31.99 -5.36
CA LEU A 21 12.59 -32.73 -4.08
C LEU A 21 12.24 -34.19 -4.33
N PRO A 22 12.79 -35.12 -3.53
CA PRO A 22 12.41 -36.53 -3.57
C PRO A 22 10.95 -36.72 -3.12
N THR A 23 10.24 -37.69 -3.71
CA THR A 23 8.84 -38.00 -3.34
C THR A 23 8.75 -38.51 -1.89
N GLU A 24 9.84 -39.08 -1.37
CA GLU A 24 9.97 -39.52 0.03
C GLU A 24 9.80 -38.39 1.04
N ILE A 25 9.87 -37.11 0.64
CA ILE A 25 9.57 -35.98 1.53
C ILE A 25 8.20 -36.12 2.19
N GLY A 26 7.21 -36.68 1.47
CA GLY A 26 5.86 -36.91 2.00
C GLY A 26 5.82 -37.90 3.18
N GLN A 27 6.88 -38.68 3.42
CA GLN A 27 6.97 -39.62 4.55
C GLN A 27 7.25 -38.92 5.89
N LEU A 28 7.74 -37.67 5.88
CA LEU A 28 8.09 -36.89 7.07
C LEU A 28 6.85 -36.31 7.78
N LYS A 29 5.94 -37.17 8.27
CA LYS A 29 4.64 -36.76 8.84
C LYS A 29 4.70 -35.85 10.06
N ARG A 30 5.88 -35.72 10.68
CA ARG A 30 6.12 -34.86 11.86
C ARG A 30 6.74 -33.50 11.50
N LEU A 31 7.07 -33.27 10.24
CA LEU A 31 7.69 -32.03 9.79
C LEU A 31 6.72 -30.84 10.00
N THR A 32 7.21 -29.83 10.68
CA THR A 32 6.56 -28.55 10.96
C THR A 32 7.19 -27.41 10.18
N GLU A 33 8.50 -27.45 9.93
CA GLU A 33 9.19 -26.41 9.16
C GLU A 33 10.01 -27.01 8.01
N LEU A 34 9.89 -26.44 6.81
CA LEU A 34 10.65 -26.84 5.62
C LEU A 34 11.23 -25.61 4.92
N TYR A 35 12.54 -25.46 5.00
CA TYR A 35 13.29 -24.35 4.40
C TYR A 35 13.94 -24.82 3.09
N LEU A 36 13.53 -24.23 1.97
CA LEU A 36 13.97 -24.56 0.61
C LEU A 36 14.33 -23.32 -0.21
N GLN A 37 14.39 -22.16 0.42
CA GLN A 37 14.73 -20.90 -0.19
C GLN A 37 16.11 -20.92 -0.87
N ASP A 38 16.32 -20.08 -1.87
CA ASP A 38 17.58 -19.96 -2.61
C ASP A 38 18.06 -21.31 -3.17
N ASN A 39 17.19 -21.94 -3.95
CA ASN A 39 17.45 -23.16 -4.72
C ASN A 39 17.03 -22.95 -6.18
N ASN A 40 17.16 -23.99 -7.02
CA ASN A 40 16.76 -23.96 -8.43
C ASN A 40 15.56 -24.90 -8.70
N LEU A 41 14.63 -25.02 -7.75
CA LEU A 41 13.53 -25.98 -7.85
C LEU A 41 12.64 -25.65 -9.05
N VAL A 42 12.51 -26.60 -9.97
CA VAL A 42 11.58 -26.48 -11.12
C VAL A 42 10.23 -27.13 -10.84
N SER A 43 10.16 -27.98 -9.81
CA SER A 43 8.93 -28.64 -9.40
C SER A 43 8.94 -29.09 -7.93
N LEU A 44 7.74 -29.16 -7.35
CA LEU A 44 7.45 -29.80 -6.07
C LEU A 44 6.72 -31.13 -6.31
N PRO A 45 7.11 -32.23 -5.62
CA PRO A 45 6.43 -33.52 -5.71
C PRO A 45 5.04 -33.43 -5.09
N THR A 46 4.07 -34.16 -5.64
CA THR A 46 2.68 -34.17 -5.15
C THR A 46 2.57 -34.62 -3.68
N GLU A 47 3.52 -35.42 -3.23
CA GLU A 47 3.66 -36.00 -1.90
C GLU A 47 3.90 -34.95 -0.81
N ILE A 48 4.38 -33.75 -1.17
CA ILE A 48 4.51 -32.63 -0.22
C ILE A 48 3.17 -32.27 0.44
N ARG A 49 2.03 -32.49 -0.26
CA ARG A 49 0.68 -32.31 0.28
C ARG A 49 0.34 -33.26 1.44
N GLN A 50 1.15 -34.30 1.65
CA GLN A 50 0.98 -35.24 2.74
C GLN A 50 1.56 -34.73 4.07
N LEU A 51 2.30 -33.62 4.07
CA LEU A 51 2.88 -32.97 5.25
C LEU A 51 1.80 -32.15 6.00
N LYS A 52 0.86 -32.85 6.64
CA LYS A 52 -0.30 -32.22 7.30
C LYS A 52 0.02 -31.37 8.53
N LYS A 53 1.25 -31.49 9.07
CA LYS A 53 1.72 -30.73 10.24
C LYS A 53 2.60 -29.53 9.87
N LEU A 54 2.85 -29.31 8.58
CA LEU A 54 3.72 -28.24 8.11
C LEU A 54 3.08 -26.88 8.42
N LYS A 55 3.82 -26.04 9.14
CA LYS A 55 3.44 -24.69 9.58
C LYS A 55 4.21 -23.63 8.80
N GLY A 56 5.47 -23.87 8.45
CA GLY A 56 6.24 -23.03 7.55
C GLY A 56 6.82 -23.79 6.35
N LEU A 57 6.79 -23.14 5.19
CA LEU A 57 7.32 -23.61 3.91
C LEU A 57 7.94 -22.41 3.20
N TYR A 58 9.27 -22.40 3.13
CA TYR A 58 10.04 -21.30 2.56
C TYR A 58 10.57 -21.72 1.20
N LEU A 59 10.14 -21.05 0.13
CA LEU A 59 10.46 -21.39 -1.27
C LEU A 59 11.00 -20.18 -2.05
N GLN A 60 11.31 -19.09 -1.37
CA GLN A 60 11.79 -17.86 -1.98
C GLN A 60 13.10 -18.11 -2.77
N GLY A 61 13.36 -17.34 -3.82
CA GLY A 61 14.49 -17.61 -4.71
C GLY A 61 14.38 -18.86 -5.60
N ASN A 62 13.22 -19.53 -5.67
CA ASN A 62 12.95 -20.63 -6.63
C ASN A 62 12.05 -20.19 -7.79
N ASP A 63 12.53 -19.26 -8.62
CA ASP A 63 11.74 -18.55 -9.65
C ASP A 63 11.01 -19.48 -10.64
N GLU A 64 11.61 -20.63 -10.97
CA GLU A 64 11.05 -21.63 -11.91
C GLU A 64 9.77 -22.31 -11.38
N LEU A 65 9.48 -22.22 -10.07
CA LEU A 65 8.21 -22.68 -9.54
C LEU A 65 7.04 -21.81 -10.02
N GLY A 66 7.29 -20.56 -10.41
CA GLY A 66 6.28 -19.59 -10.84
C GLY A 66 5.32 -19.24 -9.71
N ILE A 67 5.80 -19.20 -8.46
CA ILE A 67 5.00 -18.80 -7.30
C ILE A 67 5.39 -17.36 -6.97
N PRO A 68 4.46 -16.39 -7.08
CA PRO A 68 4.78 -15.01 -6.84
C PRO A 68 4.94 -14.77 -5.32
N PRO A 69 5.86 -13.90 -4.87
CA PRO A 69 6.07 -13.62 -3.45
C PRO A 69 4.83 -13.30 -2.59
N GLU A 70 3.72 -12.80 -3.12
CA GLU A 70 2.44 -12.61 -2.37
C GLU A 70 1.90 -13.93 -1.83
N VAL A 71 2.18 -15.03 -2.53
CA VAL A 71 1.78 -16.37 -2.13
C VAL A 71 2.80 -16.95 -1.14
N LEU A 72 4.08 -16.61 -1.28
CA LEU A 72 5.17 -17.09 -0.42
C LEU A 72 5.29 -16.34 0.91
N GLY A 73 4.80 -15.09 1.00
CA GLY A 73 5.01 -14.23 2.15
C GLY A 73 6.40 -13.56 2.13
N SER A 74 6.73 -12.82 3.18
CA SER A 74 8.02 -12.16 3.34
C SER A 74 9.17 -13.18 3.40
N GLU A 75 10.35 -12.77 2.91
CA GLU A 75 11.52 -13.64 2.80
C GLU A 75 12.07 -14.04 4.17
N TYR A 76 12.15 -13.11 5.10
CA TYR A 76 12.70 -13.31 6.43
C TYR A 76 12.33 -12.10 7.29
N ASP A 77 11.38 -12.27 8.21
CA ASP A 77 11.28 -11.40 9.36
C ASP A 77 10.88 -12.23 10.57
N GLU A 78 11.64 -12.16 11.66
CA GLU A 78 11.30 -12.87 12.91
C GLU A 78 9.98 -12.36 13.51
N GLU A 79 9.51 -11.20 13.03
CA GLU A 79 8.28 -10.54 13.44
C GLU A 79 7.05 -10.88 12.57
N GLU A 80 7.22 -11.44 11.35
CA GLU A 80 6.09 -11.79 10.46
C GLU A 80 5.83 -13.31 10.39
N GLU A 81 4.58 -13.73 10.57
CA GLU A 81 4.22 -15.14 10.41
C GLU A 81 4.32 -15.59 8.94
N PRO A 82 4.98 -16.73 8.64
CA PRO A 82 5.15 -17.20 7.26
C PRO A 82 3.81 -17.47 6.55
N ALA A 83 3.83 -17.40 5.22
CA ALA A 83 2.65 -17.79 4.44
C ALA A 83 2.30 -19.25 4.71
N ARG A 84 1.00 -19.53 4.78
CA ARG A 84 0.52 -20.86 5.15
C ARG A 84 0.92 -21.87 4.06
N PRO A 85 1.62 -22.98 4.41
CA PRO A 85 2.05 -23.96 3.41
C PRO A 85 0.90 -24.52 2.56
N GLY A 86 -0.29 -24.64 3.15
CA GLY A 86 -1.49 -25.05 2.42
C GLY A 86 -1.85 -24.10 1.27
N ASP A 87 -1.72 -22.80 1.47
CA ASP A 87 -2.08 -21.76 0.48
C ASP A 87 -1.03 -21.72 -0.64
N ILE A 88 0.26 -21.82 -0.28
CA ILE A 88 1.37 -21.94 -1.23
C ILE A 88 1.18 -23.14 -2.16
N LEU A 89 0.95 -24.32 -1.57
CA LEU A 89 0.79 -25.56 -2.33
C LEU A 89 -0.49 -25.52 -3.18
N GLU A 90 -1.59 -24.98 -2.67
CA GLU A 90 -2.82 -24.86 -3.44
C GLU A 90 -2.60 -24.03 -4.70
N TYR A 91 -2.02 -22.84 -4.56
CA TYR A 91 -1.66 -21.99 -5.70
C TYR A 91 -0.74 -22.72 -6.67
N TYR A 92 0.37 -23.29 -6.18
CA TYR A 92 1.38 -23.98 -6.99
C TYR A 92 0.79 -25.11 -7.85
N PHE A 93 -0.09 -25.92 -7.27
CA PHE A 93 -0.70 -27.02 -8.00
C PHE A 93 -1.87 -26.56 -8.87
N ARG A 94 -2.60 -25.49 -8.51
CA ARG A 94 -3.64 -24.92 -9.36
C ARG A 94 -3.06 -24.39 -10.67
N GLN A 95 -2.00 -23.60 -10.60
CA GLN A 95 -1.37 -23.03 -11.79
C GLN A 95 -0.88 -24.11 -12.78
N ARG A 96 -0.66 -25.35 -12.33
CA ARG A 96 -0.31 -26.51 -13.18
C ARG A 96 -1.50 -27.31 -13.69
N SER A 97 -2.69 -27.08 -13.13
CA SER A 97 -3.92 -27.78 -13.47
C SER A 97 -4.82 -27.02 -14.47
N GLU A 98 -4.57 -25.73 -14.67
CA GLU A 98 -5.35 -24.91 -15.60
C GLU A 98 -4.45 -24.01 -16.46
N ALA A 99 -5.07 -23.36 -17.46
CA ALA A 99 -4.38 -22.38 -18.27
C ALA A 99 -3.89 -21.21 -17.41
N ARG A 100 -2.77 -20.62 -17.83
CA ARG A 100 -2.13 -19.49 -17.15
C ARG A 100 -2.05 -18.29 -18.08
N ARG A 101 -2.13 -17.10 -17.51
CA ARG A 101 -1.98 -15.83 -18.23
C ARG A 101 -1.05 -14.91 -17.47
N GLU A 102 -0.21 -14.21 -18.23
CA GLU A 102 0.57 -13.09 -17.70
C GLU A 102 -0.38 -12.01 -17.14
N LEU A 103 -0.08 -11.51 -15.95
CA LEU A 103 -0.87 -10.47 -15.29
C LEU A 103 -1.01 -9.20 -16.16
N ARG A 104 0.12 -8.71 -16.69
CA ARG A 104 0.21 -7.51 -17.55
C ARG A 104 -0.36 -6.25 -16.91
N GLU A 105 -0.16 -6.12 -15.61
CA GLU A 105 -0.58 -4.96 -14.83
C GLU A 105 0.52 -4.48 -13.89
N ALA A 106 0.58 -3.17 -13.67
CA ALA A 106 1.43 -2.55 -12.66
C ALA A 106 0.77 -1.31 -12.07
N LYS A 107 1.17 -0.99 -10.85
CA LYS A 107 0.74 0.21 -10.13
C LYS A 107 1.79 1.31 -10.22
N ILE A 108 1.36 2.53 -10.53
CA ILE A 108 2.18 3.74 -10.47
C ILE A 108 1.60 4.65 -9.39
N LEU A 109 2.43 5.12 -8.47
CA LEU A 109 2.01 6.08 -7.44
C LEU A 109 2.73 7.40 -7.60
N LEU A 110 1.97 8.48 -7.77
CA LEU A 110 2.50 9.84 -7.76
C LEU A 110 2.46 10.39 -6.33
N VAL A 111 3.64 10.63 -5.77
CA VAL A 111 3.79 11.17 -4.41
C VAL A 111 4.54 12.49 -4.45
N GLY A 112 4.35 13.32 -3.43
CA GLY A 112 4.91 14.67 -3.40
C GLY A 112 3.96 15.66 -2.74
N GLN A 113 4.51 16.80 -2.31
CA GLN A 113 3.76 17.83 -1.59
C GLN A 113 2.56 18.35 -2.40
N GLY A 114 1.62 19.02 -1.73
CA GLY A 114 0.56 19.79 -2.38
C GLY A 114 1.04 20.78 -3.43
N GLY A 115 0.29 20.85 -4.52
CA GLY A 115 0.47 21.85 -5.58
C GLY A 115 1.70 21.66 -6.48
N VAL A 116 2.46 20.57 -6.34
CA VAL A 116 3.64 20.29 -7.21
C VAL A 116 3.27 19.94 -8.65
N GLY A 117 1.98 19.68 -8.92
CA GLY A 117 1.45 19.41 -10.28
C GLY A 117 1.39 17.93 -10.65
N LYS A 118 1.05 17.05 -9.69
CA LYS A 118 0.89 15.60 -9.91
C LYS A 118 -0.23 15.31 -10.92
N THR A 119 -1.39 15.92 -10.74
CA THR A 119 -2.55 15.82 -11.65
C THR A 119 -2.23 16.30 -13.06
N SER A 120 -1.59 17.46 -13.18
CA SER A 120 -1.12 17.98 -14.47
C SER A 120 -0.10 17.04 -15.12
N LEU A 121 0.75 16.38 -14.33
CA LEU A 121 1.69 15.37 -14.83
C LEU A 121 0.96 14.13 -15.34
N VAL A 122 -0.06 13.63 -14.63
CA VAL A 122 -0.87 12.48 -15.09
C VAL A 122 -1.57 12.80 -16.40
N LYS A 123 -2.29 13.93 -16.49
CA LYS A 123 -2.95 14.37 -17.73
C LYS A 123 -1.94 14.49 -18.88
N ARG A 124 -0.77 15.09 -18.61
CA ARG A 124 0.26 15.24 -19.63
C ARG A 124 0.85 13.89 -20.04
N LEU A 125 1.08 12.95 -19.13
CA LEU A 125 1.64 11.64 -19.46
C LEU A 125 0.67 10.78 -20.29
N ILE A 126 -0.62 10.80 -19.95
CA ILE A 126 -1.65 9.92 -20.52
C ILE A 126 -2.28 10.52 -21.78
N ASP A 127 -2.73 11.78 -21.70
CA ASP A 127 -3.56 12.42 -22.73
C ASP A 127 -2.79 13.46 -23.57
N ASP A 128 -1.53 13.75 -23.20
CA ASP A 128 -0.73 14.85 -23.76
C ASP A 128 -1.34 16.24 -23.51
N ASP A 129 -2.21 16.35 -22.50
CA ASP A 129 -2.99 17.53 -22.17
C ASP A 129 -2.42 18.33 -20.97
N TYR A 130 -2.80 19.60 -20.84
CA TYR A 130 -2.46 20.47 -19.72
C TYR A 130 -3.50 21.58 -19.51
N ASP A 131 -3.99 21.66 -18.28
CA ASP A 131 -4.88 22.71 -17.82
C ASP A 131 -4.12 23.68 -16.88
N PRO A 132 -3.99 24.98 -17.23
CA PRO A 132 -3.38 25.97 -16.36
C PRO A 132 -4.22 26.29 -15.10
N GLU A 133 -5.54 26.05 -15.15
CA GLU A 133 -6.48 26.31 -14.05
C GLU A 133 -6.80 25.04 -13.25
N GLU A 134 -5.93 24.02 -13.35
CA GLU A 134 -6.10 22.74 -12.66
C GLU A 134 -6.26 22.94 -11.15
N LEU A 135 -7.43 22.56 -10.63
CA LEU A 135 -7.72 22.56 -9.20
C LEU A 135 -6.98 21.43 -8.50
N MET A 136 -6.78 21.59 -7.19
CA MET A 136 -6.18 20.54 -6.37
C MET A 136 -7.12 19.32 -6.31
N THR A 137 -6.58 18.13 -6.60
CA THR A 137 -7.33 16.88 -6.46
C THR A 137 -7.76 16.63 -5.02
N GLU A 138 -9.03 16.32 -4.85
CA GLU A 138 -9.61 15.82 -3.60
C GLU A 138 -9.44 14.30 -3.53
N GLY A 139 -9.01 13.75 -2.39
CA GLY A 139 -8.83 12.31 -2.25
C GLY A 139 -7.80 11.71 -3.22
N ILE A 140 -8.20 10.71 -4.01
CA ILE A 140 -7.36 10.02 -4.99
C ILE A 140 -8.07 9.99 -6.34
N ASN A 141 -7.31 10.12 -7.43
CA ASN A 141 -7.78 9.82 -8.78
C ASN A 141 -6.98 8.66 -9.35
N ILE A 142 -7.66 7.59 -9.76
CA ILE A 142 -7.02 6.41 -10.38
C ILE A 142 -7.31 6.43 -11.88
N ARG A 143 -6.27 6.46 -12.70
CA ARG A 143 -6.39 6.46 -14.16
C ARG A 143 -5.70 5.29 -14.81
N ASP A 144 -6.39 4.68 -15.77
CA ASP A 144 -5.86 3.64 -16.62
C ASP A 144 -4.91 4.22 -17.68
N TRP A 145 -3.66 3.76 -17.69
CA TRP A 145 -2.70 4.08 -18.74
C TRP A 145 -2.12 2.82 -19.37
N LYS A 146 -2.18 2.72 -20.70
CA LYS A 146 -1.70 1.52 -21.42
C LYS A 146 -0.33 1.77 -22.03
N VAL A 147 0.64 0.92 -21.70
CA VAL A 147 2.00 0.98 -22.24
C VAL A 147 2.41 -0.32 -22.92
N ALA A 148 3.36 -0.23 -23.86
CA ALA A 148 3.89 -1.42 -24.53
C ALA A 148 4.92 -2.16 -23.66
N GLY A 149 4.70 -3.45 -23.48
CA GLY A 149 5.58 -4.37 -22.75
C GLY A 149 6.79 -4.86 -23.53
N ARG A 150 7.60 -5.72 -22.88
CA ARG A 150 8.81 -6.31 -23.46
C ARG A 150 8.47 -7.07 -24.74
N ARG A 151 9.18 -6.74 -25.83
CA ARG A 151 9.02 -7.43 -27.12
C ARG A 151 9.74 -8.77 -27.08
N ARG A 152 9.02 -9.88 -27.27
CA ARG A 152 9.62 -11.20 -27.55
C ARG A 152 9.95 -11.30 -29.05
N LYS A 153 11.08 -11.93 -29.42
CA LYS A 153 11.50 -12.12 -30.82
C LYS A 153 10.32 -12.67 -31.65
N GLY A 154 10.01 -12.01 -32.77
CA GLY A 154 8.94 -12.41 -33.70
C GLY A 154 7.50 -12.11 -33.26
N LYS A 155 7.25 -11.54 -32.08
CA LYS A 155 5.90 -11.19 -31.60
C LYS A 155 5.73 -9.67 -31.41
N LYS A 156 4.49 -9.17 -31.49
CA LYS A 156 4.14 -7.80 -31.09
C LYS A 156 4.35 -7.65 -29.57
N SER A 157 4.72 -6.46 -29.13
CA SER A 157 4.78 -6.15 -27.70
C SER A 157 3.40 -6.33 -27.07
N PRO A 158 3.27 -7.01 -25.93
CA PRO A 158 2.00 -7.06 -25.20
C PRO A 158 1.66 -5.67 -24.67
N GLN A 159 0.38 -5.40 -24.45
CA GLN A 159 -0.06 -4.19 -23.78
C GLN A 159 -0.11 -4.46 -22.27
N ILE A 160 0.48 -3.57 -21.49
CA ILE A 160 0.45 -3.56 -20.03
C ILE A 160 -0.50 -2.45 -19.60
N LYS A 161 -1.45 -2.76 -18.72
CA LYS A 161 -2.32 -1.77 -18.08
C LYS A 161 -1.64 -1.23 -16.83
N LEU A 162 -1.60 0.08 -16.68
CA LEU A 162 -1.06 0.77 -15.52
C LEU A 162 -2.20 1.41 -14.76
N ASN A 163 -2.28 1.13 -13.47
CA ASN A 163 -3.16 1.84 -12.55
C ASN A 163 -2.36 3.02 -12.00
N VAL A 164 -2.63 4.23 -12.50
CA VAL A 164 -1.91 5.45 -12.12
C VAL A 164 -2.67 6.15 -11.00
N TRP A 165 -2.10 6.12 -9.80
CA TRP A 165 -2.63 6.70 -8.58
C TRP A 165 -2.11 8.12 -8.42
N ASP A 166 -2.99 9.10 -8.61
CA ASP A 166 -2.74 10.50 -8.31
C ASP A 166 -3.33 10.85 -6.95
N PHE A 167 -2.45 11.05 -5.98
CA PHE A 167 -2.85 11.43 -4.64
C PHE A 167 -3.09 12.93 -4.53
N GLY A 168 -4.19 13.31 -3.88
CA GLY A 168 -4.49 14.70 -3.55
C GLY A 168 -3.33 15.40 -2.82
N GLY A 169 -3.25 16.71 -3.04
CA GLY A 169 -2.15 17.54 -2.55
C GLY A 169 -2.20 17.91 -1.06
N GLN A 170 -3.14 17.39 -0.28
CA GLN A 170 -3.34 17.88 1.07
C GLN A 170 -2.34 17.28 2.05
N GLU A 171 -1.63 18.15 2.79
CA GLU A 171 -0.64 17.75 3.81
C GLU A 171 -1.28 16.88 4.92
N ILE A 172 -2.58 17.01 5.13
CA ILE A 172 -3.32 16.20 6.10
C ILE A 172 -3.49 14.72 5.66
N MET A 173 -3.27 14.42 4.38
CA MET A 173 -3.37 13.06 3.81
C MET A 173 -2.06 12.27 3.84
N HIS A 174 -1.01 12.81 4.47
CA HIS A 174 0.27 12.14 4.62
C HIS A 174 0.15 10.77 5.33
N ALA A 175 -0.77 10.65 6.30
CA ALA A 175 -1.06 9.40 6.98
C ALA A 175 -2.02 8.48 6.20
N THR A 176 -2.91 9.03 5.36
CA THR A 176 -3.83 8.22 4.52
C THR A 176 -3.12 7.62 3.30
N HIS A 177 -2.05 8.21 2.79
CA HIS A 177 -1.34 7.62 1.65
C HIS A 177 -0.75 6.24 1.99
N GLN A 178 -0.41 6.00 3.26
CA GLN A 178 0.04 4.71 3.77
C GLN A 178 -0.96 3.58 3.51
N PHE A 179 -2.28 3.86 3.44
CA PHE A 179 -3.30 2.88 3.07
C PHE A 179 -3.00 2.21 1.72
N PHE A 180 -2.24 2.88 0.85
CA PHE A 180 -2.13 2.55 -0.57
C PHE A 180 -0.69 2.37 -1.04
N LEU A 181 0.32 2.68 -0.23
CA LEU A 181 1.71 2.41 -0.59
C LEU A 181 1.96 0.90 -0.47
N THR A 182 2.29 0.27 -1.58
CA THR A 182 2.56 -1.16 -1.63
C THR A 182 3.88 -1.43 -2.34
N LYS A 183 4.50 -2.56 -2.03
CA LYS A 183 5.64 -3.11 -2.79
C LYS A 183 5.22 -3.33 -4.26
N ARG A 184 6.20 -3.61 -5.14
CA ARG A 184 5.95 -3.90 -6.58
C ARG A 184 5.26 -2.77 -7.35
N SER A 185 5.30 -1.55 -6.83
CA SER A 185 4.86 -0.37 -7.54
C SER A 185 6.01 0.37 -8.20
N LEU A 186 5.73 1.25 -9.14
CA LEU A 186 6.65 2.32 -9.57
C LEU A 186 6.23 3.62 -8.88
N TYR A 187 7.14 4.21 -8.12
CA TYR A 187 6.90 5.50 -7.48
C TYR A 187 7.44 6.65 -8.33
N VAL A 188 6.66 7.71 -8.44
CA VAL A 188 7.05 8.96 -9.09
C VAL A 188 6.96 10.07 -8.04
N LEU A 189 8.11 10.48 -7.50
CA LEU A 189 8.20 11.59 -6.56
C LEU A 189 8.25 12.91 -7.33
N VAL A 190 7.17 13.69 -7.25
CA VAL A 190 7.03 14.96 -7.97
C VAL A 190 7.42 16.13 -7.07
N LEU A 191 8.31 16.98 -7.58
CA LEU A 191 8.82 18.19 -6.95
C LEU A 191 8.45 19.41 -7.81
N ASP A 192 8.45 20.62 -7.21
CA ASP A 192 8.23 21.88 -7.91
C ASP A 192 9.55 22.65 -8.00
N ALA A 193 10.02 22.93 -9.23
CA ALA A 193 11.29 23.62 -9.46
C ALA A 193 11.35 25.05 -8.88
N ARG A 194 10.18 25.64 -8.61
CA ARG A 194 10.04 27.02 -8.10
C ARG A 194 10.08 27.08 -6.58
N LYS A 195 9.71 25.98 -5.91
CA LYS A 195 9.88 25.83 -4.47
C LYS A 195 11.36 25.49 -4.26
N GLY A 196 12.09 26.31 -3.50
CA GLY A 196 13.52 26.11 -3.25
C GLY A 196 13.86 24.74 -2.62
N LYS A 197 15.15 24.49 -2.33
CA LYS A 197 15.63 23.22 -1.75
C LYS A 197 14.88 22.84 -0.47
N ASN A 198 13.82 22.07 -0.61
CA ASN A 198 13.08 21.45 0.49
C ASN A 198 13.56 20.00 0.63
N GLU A 199 14.85 19.85 0.96
CA GLU A 199 15.49 18.54 1.18
C GLU A 199 14.71 17.71 2.20
N SER A 200 14.02 18.40 3.11
CA SER A 200 13.30 17.80 4.20
C SER A 200 12.11 16.97 3.72
N ASN A 201 11.28 17.55 2.84
CA ASN A 201 10.14 16.88 2.25
C ASN A 201 10.55 15.74 1.31
N ILE A 202 11.68 15.89 0.60
CA ILE A 202 12.22 14.84 -0.27
C ILE A 202 12.61 13.61 0.57
N GLN A 203 13.37 13.82 1.65
CA GLN A 203 13.79 12.72 2.52
C GLN A 203 12.62 12.03 3.21
N TYR A 204 11.60 12.79 3.60
CA TYR A 204 10.37 12.25 4.18
C TYR A 204 9.67 11.27 3.22
N TRP A 205 9.40 11.71 1.98
CA TRP A 205 8.74 10.85 1.00
C TRP A 205 9.57 9.62 0.65
N LEU A 206 10.88 9.79 0.47
CA LEU A 206 11.76 8.66 0.16
C LEU A 206 11.80 7.63 1.29
N LYS A 207 11.83 8.07 2.56
CA LYS A 207 11.75 7.15 3.70
C LYS A 207 10.43 6.41 3.76
N ILE A 208 9.32 7.10 3.54
CA ILE A 208 8.00 6.46 3.49
C ILE A 208 7.91 5.44 2.36
N ILE A 209 8.39 5.78 1.15
CA ILE A 209 8.44 4.83 0.05
C ILE A 209 9.31 3.63 0.41
N GLN A 210 10.45 3.83 1.08
CA GLN A 210 11.33 2.73 1.48
C GLN A 210 10.65 1.82 2.52
N SER A 211 9.92 2.39 3.48
CA SER A 211 9.21 1.65 4.52
C SER A 211 8.06 0.80 3.96
N TYR A 212 7.24 1.35 3.05
CA TYR A 212 6.03 0.67 2.57
C TYR A 212 6.17 0.06 1.17
N GLY A 213 6.97 0.68 0.31
CA GLY A 213 7.24 0.25 -1.07
C GLY A 213 8.38 -0.77 -1.20
N GLY A 214 9.18 -1.00 -0.15
CA GLY A 214 10.32 -1.92 -0.18
C GLY A 214 11.30 -1.55 -1.30
N ASP A 215 11.65 -2.51 -2.16
CA ASP A 215 12.59 -2.32 -3.29
C ASP A 215 11.97 -1.69 -4.56
N SER A 216 10.74 -1.17 -4.45
CA SER A 216 10.08 -0.55 -5.58
C SER A 216 10.90 0.60 -6.20
N PRO A 217 11.00 0.66 -7.55
CA PRO A 217 11.72 1.72 -8.22
C PRO A 217 11.08 3.09 -8.00
N VAL A 218 11.92 4.13 -7.87
CA VAL A 218 11.53 5.52 -7.69
C VAL A 218 12.11 6.38 -8.80
N LEU A 219 11.27 7.18 -9.45
CA LEU A 219 11.70 8.26 -10.36
C LEU A 219 11.45 9.60 -9.67
N ILE A 220 12.47 10.45 -9.61
CA ILE A 220 12.34 11.81 -9.07
C ILE A 220 12.10 12.77 -10.23
N VAL A 221 10.98 13.48 -10.18
CA VAL A 221 10.50 14.34 -11.26
C VAL A 221 10.35 15.77 -10.74
N THR A 222 11.22 16.66 -11.19
CA THR A 222 11.14 18.08 -10.91
C THR A 222 10.30 18.76 -11.99
N ASN A 223 9.07 19.11 -11.64
CA ASN A 223 8.13 19.77 -12.53
C ASN A 223 8.31 21.31 -12.53
N LYS A 224 7.70 21.99 -13.51
CA LYS A 224 7.70 23.46 -13.67
C LYS A 224 9.11 24.05 -13.83
N CYS A 225 10.01 23.29 -14.47
CA CYS A 225 11.38 23.73 -14.74
C CYS A 225 11.45 24.94 -15.70
N ASP A 226 10.34 25.26 -16.37
CA ASP A 226 10.19 26.45 -17.20
C ASP A 226 10.08 27.75 -16.40
N GLY A 227 9.74 27.67 -15.10
CA GLY A 227 9.58 28.81 -14.21
C GLY A 227 10.61 28.88 -13.07
N GLY A 228 11.55 27.94 -12.99
CA GLY A 228 12.54 27.86 -11.91
C GLY A 228 13.53 26.72 -12.09
N HIS A 229 14.52 26.66 -11.21
CA HIS A 229 15.52 25.60 -11.18
C HIS A 229 15.69 25.08 -9.75
N LEU A 230 15.57 23.77 -9.59
CA LEU A 230 15.85 23.09 -8.33
C LEU A 230 17.11 22.26 -8.51
N ASP A 231 18.20 22.75 -7.93
CA ASP A 231 19.46 22.02 -7.85
C ASP A 231 19.32 20.91 -6.80
N LEU A 232 19.37 19.65 -7.21
CA LEU A 232 19.30 18.49 -6.31
C LEU A 232 20.69 17.88 -6.17
N ASN A 233 21.06 17.49 -4.96
CA ASN A 233 22.25 16.67 -4.76
C ASN A 233 21.95 15.20 -5.13
N GLU A 234 21.84 14.94 -6.43
CA GLU A 234 21.50 13.63 -6.99
C GLU A 234 22.47 12.53 -6.51
N ASN A 235 23.76 12.85 -6.40
CA ASN A 235 24.77 11.91 -5.91
C ASN A 235 24.51 11.46 -4.48
N ARG A 236 24.14 12.40 -3.60
CA ARG A 236 23.78 12.06 -2.21
C ARG A 236 22.50 11.26 -2.14
N LEU A 237 21.46 11.66 -2.88
CA LEU A 237 20.19 10.92 -2.91
C LEU A 237 20.39 9.49 -3.44
N MET A 238 21.18 9.32 -4.49
CA MET A 238 21.53 7.99 -5.00
C MET A 238 22.33 7.17 -3.97
N LYS A 239 23.23 7.80 -3.22
CA LYS A 239 23.98 7.10 -2.17
C LYS A 239 23.09 6.66 -1.00
N ASP A 240 22.17 7.52 -0.58
CA ASP A 240 21.34 7.31 0.61
C ASP A 240 20.13 6.38 0.33
N TYR A 241 19.66 6.32 -0.92
CA TYR A 241 18.41 5.63 -1.31
C TYR A 241 18.56 4.67 -2.51
N ALA A 242 19.78 4.26 -2.87
CA ALA A 242 19.97 3.13 -3.77
C ALA A 242 19.56 1.81 -3.07
N PRO A 243 19.03 0.82 -3.81
CA PRO A 243 18.87 0.80 -5.26
C PRO A 243 17.54 1.38 -5.76
N ASN A 244 16.67 1.91 -4.89
CA ASN A 244 15.31 2.35 -5.25
C ASN A 244 15.29 3.45 -6.31
N ILE A 245 16.11 4.51 -6.18
CA ILE A 245 16.11 5.62 -7.15
C ILE A 245 16.68 5.15 -8.50
N LYS A 246 15.90 5.35 -9.57
CA LYS A 246 16.22 4.93 -10.95
C LYS A 246 16.46 6.08 -11.92
N GLY A 247 16.26 7.33 -11.51
CA GLY A 247 16.58 8.51 -12.32
C GLY A 247 15.93 9.80 -11.85
N PHE A 248 16.46 10.90 -12.38
CA PHE A 248 16.02 12.28 -12.14
C PHE A 248 15.56 12.90 -13.46
N PHE A 249 14.44 13.61 -13.45
CA PHE A 249 13.83 14.19 -14.64
C PHE A 249 13.37 15.62 -14.35
N ASN A 250 13.89 16.58 -15.11
CA ASN A 250 13.36 17.95 -15.12
C ASN A 250 12.33 18.06 -16.23
N ILE A 251 11.12 18.46 -15.90
CA ILE A 251 10.00 18.53 -16.85
C ILE A 251 9.23 19.84 -16.74
N SER A 252 8.54 20.18 -17.82
CA SER A 252 7.49 21.20 -17.81
C SER A 252 6.19 20.59 -18.30
N CYS A 253 5.21 20.42 -17.41
CA CYS A 253 3.86 20.04 -17.85
C CYS A 253 3.22 21.12 -18.74
N GLN A 254 3.61 22.39 -18.63
CA GLN A 254 3.08 23.47 -19.45
C GLN A 254 3.64 23.43 -20.89
N LYS A 255 4.96 23.29 -21.04
CA LYS A 255 5.65 23.29 -22.34
C LYS A 255 5.77 21.91 -22.99
N GLY A 256 5.66 20.85 -22.20
CA GLY A 256 5.88 19.47 -22.63
C GLY A 256 7.35 19.01 -22.57
N ASP A 257 8.26 19.87 -22.08
CA ASP A 257 9.69 19.56 -21.96
C ASP A 257 9.92 18.35 -21.04
N GLY A 258 10.79 17.42 -21.44
CA GLY A 258 11.19 16.25 -20.65
C GLY A 258 10.13 15.13 -20.53
N ILE A 259 8.90 15.36 -21.02
CA ILE A 259 7.78 14.39 -20.90
C ILE A 259 8.05 13.11 -21.72
N LYS A 260 8.67 13.22 -22.90
CA LYS A 260 8.97 12.06 -23.75
C LYS A 260 10.00 11.15 -23.09
N GLU A 261 11.04 11.73 -22.51
CA GLU A 261 12.10 11.07 -21.77
C GLU A 261 11.53 10.38 -20.53
N LEU A 262 10.64 11.07 -19.80
CA LEU A 262 9.95 10.50 -18.63
C LEU A 262 9.04 9.32 -19.03
N ARG A 263 8.25 9.43 -20.11
CA ARG A 263 7.44 8.30 -20.64
C ARG A 263 8.32 7.10 -20.97
N ALA A 264 9.49 7.32 -21.58
CA ALA A 264 10.43 6.25 -21.90
C ALA A 264 11.04 5.62 -20.63
N ALA A 265 11.37 6.42 -19.63
CA ALA A 265 11.90 5.96 -18.34
C ALA A 265 10.86 5.14 -17.57
N ILE A 266 9.61 5.61 -17.47
CA ILE A 266 8.50 4.87 -16.87
C ILE A 266 8.34 3.53 -17.59
N LYS A 267 8.26 3.53 -18.93
CA LYS A 267 8.16 2.30 -19.72
C LYS A 267 9.33 1.35 -19.45
N LYS A 268 10.55 1.85 -19.29
CA LYS A 268 11.72 1.03 -18.94
C LYS A 268 11.55 0.39 -17.56
N GLN A 269 11.13 1.16 -16.55
CA GLN A 269 10.93 0.63 -15.19
C GLN A 269 9.77 -0.37 -15.13
N ILE A 270 8.63 -0.07 -15.73
CA ILE A 270 7.49 -1.00 -15.84
C ILE A 270 7.92 -2.30 -16.51
N ASN A 271 8.69 -2.21 -17.59
CA ASN A 271 9.24 -3.41 -18.20
C ASN A 271 10.21 -4.15 -17.28
N GLY A 272 10.93 -3.45 -16.41
CA GLY A 272 11.83 -4.01 -15.40
C GLY A 272 11.13 -4.78 -14.28
N LEU A 273 9.87 -4.43 -13.97
CA LEU A 273 9.09 -5.07 -12.93
C LEU A 273 8.78 -6.53 -13.29
N GLY A 274 9.29 -7.47 -12.49
CA GLY A 274 9.11 -8.90 -12.71
C GLY A 274 7.64 -9.32 -12.68
N HIS A 275 6.92 -8.88 -11.65
CA HIS A 275 5.53 -9.28 -11.36
C HIS A 275 4.53 -8.97 -12.49
N VAL A 276 4.83 -7.99 -13.36
CA VAL A 276 4.02 -7.68 -14.55
C VAL A 276 3.88 -8.89 -15.46
N TYR A 277 4.86 -9.79 -15.45
CA TYR A 277 4.92 -10.98 -16.28
C TYR A 277 4.60 -12.26 -15.52
N ASP A 278 4.24 -12.19 -14.24
CA ASP A 278 3.86 -13.36 -13.46
C ASP A 278 2.67 -14.06 -14.12
N GLU A 279 2.79 -15.38 -14.23
CA GLU A 279 1.76 -16.23 -14.80
C GLU A 279 0.74 -16.60 -13.71
N VAL A 280 -0.44 -15.99 -13.76
CA VAL A 280 -1.53 -16.28 -12.83
C VAL A 280 -2.52 -17.29 -13.43
N PRO A 281 -3.17 -18.13 -12.59
CA PRO A 281 -4.20 -19.05 -13.04
C PRO A 281 -5.38 -18.32 -13.71
N GLU A 282 -5.97 -18.89 -14.78
CA GLU A 282 -7.10 -18.28 -15.50
C GLU A 282 -8.30 -18.00 -14.58
N SER A 283 -8.55 -18.85 -13.58
CA SER A 283 -9.63 -18.63 -12.60
C SER A 283 -9.42 -17.36 -11.78
N TYR A 284 -8.19 -17.06 -11.39
CA TYR A 284 -7.84 -15.85 -10.63
C TYR A 284 -8.05 -14.61 -11.49
N PHE A 285 -7.59 -14.67 -12.76
CA PHE A 285 -7.78 -13.58 -13.72
C PHE A 285 -9.27 -13.28 -13.95
N ASN A 286 -10.11 -14.31 -14.06
CA ASN A 286 -11.55 -14.13 -14.25
C ASN A 286 -12.24 -13.50 -13.03
N VAL A 287 -11.88 -13.92 -11.82
CA VAL A 287 -12.42 -13.30 -10.59
C VAL A 287 -11.98 -11.85 -10.48
N LYS A 288 -10.69 -11.57 -10.73
CA LYS A 288 -10.13 -10.22 -10.77
C LYS A 288 -10.97 -9.31 -11.68
N HIS A 289 -11.10 -9.67 -12.95
CA HIS A 289 -11.82 -8.87 -13.94
C HIS A 289 -13.27 -8.62 -13.54
N LYS A 290 -13.94 -9.63 -12.97
CA LYS A 290 -15.33 -9.49 -12.48
C LYS A 290 -15.43 -8.67 -11.21
N LEU A 291 -14.40 -8.63 -10.39
CA LEU A 291 -14.36 -7.78 -9.22
C LEU A 291 -14.16 -6.32 -9.64
N GLU A 292 -13.24 -6.06 -10.57
CA GLU A 292 -12.98 -4.73 -11.13
C GLU A 292 -14.24 -4.13 -11.79
N GLU A 293 -14.94 -4.90 -12.62
CA GLU A 293 -16.22 -4.48 -13.23
C GLU A 293 -17.27 -4.08 -12.16
N ARG A 294 -17.28 -4.77 -11.02
CA ARG A 294 -18.23 -4.45 -9.94
C ARG A 294 -17.84 -3.19 -9.20
N THR A 295 -16.55 -3.01 -8.92
CA THR A 295 -16.04 -1.83 -8.21
C THR A 295 -16.20 -0.52 -8.98
N GLU A 296 -16.48 -0.57 -10.29
CA GLU A 296 -16.90 0.59 -11.09
C GLU A 296 -18.27 1.15 -10.67
N SER A 297 -19.12 0.33 -10.03
CA SER A 297 -20.51 0.69 -9.68
C SER A 297 -20.88 0.43 -8.21
N GLU A 298 -20.06 -0.34 -7.50
CA GLU A 298 -20.25 -0.72 -6.11
C GLU A 298 -19.05 -0.26 -5.28
N ASP A 299 -19.29 0.59 -4.29
CA ASP A 299 -18.24 1.09 -3.41
C ASP A 299 -17.76 0.05 -2.38
N PHE A 300 -18.59 -0.95 -2.11
CA PHE A 300 -18.29 -2.03 -1.18
C PHE A 300 -18.95 -3.33 -1.65
N ILE A 301 -18.22 -4.44 -1.51
CA ILE A 301 -18.68 -5.78 -1.87
C ILE A 301 -18.56 -6.66 -0.62
N ASP A 302 -19.68 -7.28 -0.22
CA ASP A 302 -19.71 -8.20 0.92
C ASP A 302 -18.82 -9.42 0.63
N THR A 303 -18.06 -9.85 1.64
CA THR A 303 -17.22 -11.05 1.59
C THR A 303 -17.99 -12.26 1.08
N LYS A 304 -19.27 -12.43 1.46
CA LYS A 304 -20.12 -13.52 0.98
C LYS A 304 -20.29 -13.47 -0.53
N ASP A 305 -20.46 -12.30 -1.12
CA ASP A 305 -20.62 -12.15 -2.56
C ASP A 305 -19.30 -12.35 -3.31
N PHE A 306 -18.18 -11.89 -2.74
CA PHE A 306 -16.86 -12.26 -3.24
C PHE A 306 -16.64 -13.78 -3.21
N ARG A 307 -16.99 -14.46 -2.12
CA ARG A 307 -16.87 -15.92 -2.01
C ARG A 307 -17.79 -16.64 -3.02
N LYS A 308 -18.99 -16.12 -3.29
CA LYS A 308 -19.86 -16.64 -4.36
C LYS A 308 -19.22 -16.48 -5.74
N LEU A 309 -18.64 -15.30 -6.02
CA LEU A 309 -17.91 -15.03 -7.26
C LEU A 309 -16.74 -16.02 -7.43
N CYS A 310 -15.94 -16.22 -6.39
CA CYS A 310 -14.86 -17.19 -6.38
C CYS A 310 -15.35 -18.62 -6.69
N ARG A 311 -16.42 -19.07 -6.00
CA ARG A 311 -17.00 -20.41 -6.22
C ARG A 311 -17.48 -20.61 -7.66
N LYS A 312 -18.07 -19.57 -8.28
CA LYS A 312 -18.47 -19.58 -9.70
C LYS A 312 -17.29 -19.84 -10.64
N HIS A 313 -16.10 -19.39 -10.26
CA HIS A 313 -14.85 -19.60 -10.99
C HIS A 313 -13.99 -20.75 -10.44
N LYS A 314 -14.60 -21.71 -9.73
CA LYS A 314 -13.94 -22.93 -9.21
C LYS A 314 -12.87 -22.68 -8.14
N ILE A 315 -12.94 -21.55 -7.45
CA ILE A 315 -12.14 -21.23 -6.26
C ILE A 315 -13.04 -21.46 -5.05
N THR A 316 -13.02 -22.67 -4.50
CA THR A 316 -14.01 -23.13 -3.51
C THR A 316 -13.50 -23.12 -2.08
N LYS A 317 -12.19 -23.24 -1.87
CA LYS A 317 -11.56 -23.22 -0.54
C LYS A 317 -11.45 -21.79 -0.04
N GLU A 318 -11.86 -21.54 1.20
CA GLU A 318 -11.81 -20.19 1.76
C GLU A 318 -10.39 -19.64 1.90
N SER A 319 -9.42 -20.50 2.19
CA SER A 319 -8.02 -20.07 2.32
C SER A 319 -7.45 -19.55 1.00
N GLU A 320 -7.83 -20.19 -0.10
CA GLU A 320 -7.51 -19.78 -1.46
C GLU A 320 -8.22 -18.48 -1.87
N GLN A 321 -9.48 -18.31 -1.46
CA GLN A 321 -10.23 -17.06 -1.66
C GLN A 321 -9.56 -15.89 -0.94
N ASN A 322 -9.12 -16.10 0.30
CA ASN A 322 -8.38 -15.10 1.06
C ASN A 322 -7.02 -14.77 0.42
N LEU A 323 -6.31 -15.78 -0.09
CA LEU A 323 -5.06 -15.58 -0.82
C LEU A 323 -5.27 -14.71 -2.07
N LEU A 324 -6.28 -15.03 -2.88
CA LEU A 324 -6.64 -14.21 -4.04
C LEU A 324 -7.01 -12.78 -3.61
N LEU A 325 -7.73 -12.62 -2.50
CA LEU A 325 -8.10 -11.30 -2.01
C LEU A 325 -6.90 -10.45 -1.61
N ARG A 326 -5.92 -11.03 -0.91
CA ARG A 326 -4.64 -10.36 -0.60
C ARG A 326 -3.89 -9.98 -1.86
N PHE A 327 -3.81 -10.90 -2.82
CA PHE A 327 -3.17 -10.62 -4.11
C PHE A 327 -3.82 -9.42 -4.84
N LEU A 328 -5.15 -9.32 -4.84
CA LEU A 328 -5.87 -8.19 -5.44
C LEU A 328 -5.72 -6.88 -4.65
N HIS A 329 -5.55 -6.99 -3.33
CA HIS A 329 -5.23 -5.87 -2.46
C HIS A 329 -3.85 -5.27 -2.78
N ASP A 330 -2.83 -6.11 -2.88
CA ASP A 330 -1.44 -5.68 -3.15
C ASP A 330 -1.29 -4.99 -4.52
N LEU A 331 -2.01 -5.49 -5.53
CA LEU A 331 -2.10 -4.89 -6.86
C LEU A 331 -2.83 -3.53 -6.88
N GLY A 332 -3.55 -3.21 -5.79
CA GLY A 332 -4.37 -2.02 -5.67
C GLY A 332 -5.64 -2.07 -6.52
N ASN A 333 -6.11 -3.24 -6.94
CA ASN A 333 -7.40 -3.31 -7.64
C ASN A 333 -8.56 -3.08 -6.66
N VAL A 334 -8.40 -3.51 -5.40
CA VAL A 334 -9.39 -3.35 -4.33
C VAL A 334 -8.69 -3.12 -2.98
N LEU A 335 -9.42 -2.62 -1.98
CA LEU A 335 -8.94 -2.67 -0.60
C LEU A 335 -9.65 -3.78 0.17
N ASN A 336 -8.90 -4.49 1.02
CA ASN A 336 -9.47 -5.41 1.99
C ASN A 336 -8.62 -5.41 3.27
N PHE A 337 -9.24 -5.06 4.39
CA PHE A 337 -8.61 -5.10 5.72
C PHE A 337 -9.17 -6.25 6.56
N GLY A 338 -9.77 -7.26 5.92
CA GLY A 338 -10.42 -8.39 6.60
C GLY A 338 -9.46 -9.48 7.06
N ASP A 339 -8.17 -9.37 6.71
CA ASP A 339 -7.16 -10.35 7.09
C ASP A 339 -6.80 -10.21 8.57
N PRO A 340 -7.04 -11.23 9.42
CA PRO A 340 -6.72 -11.16 10.85
C PRO A 340 -5.23 -10.97 11.14
N LYS A 341 -4.38 -11.26 10.16
CA LYS A 341 -2.93 -11.07 10.24
C LYS A 341 -2.46 -9.72 9.77
N ASP A 342 -3.30 -8.98 9.05
CA ASP A 342 -2.95 -7.63 8.64
C ASP A 342 -2.86 -6.78 9.91
N PRO A 343 -1.72 -6.08 10.16
CA PRO A 343 -1.63 -5.14 11.27
C PRO A 343 -2.74 -4.11 11.24
N TYR A 344 -3.39 -3.89 10.09
CA TYR A 344 -4.54 -3.03 9.81
C TYR A 344 -5.91 -3.73 9.82
N HIS A 345 -6.02 -4.95 10.36
CA HIS A 345 -7.27 -5.72 10.42
C HIS A 345 -8.46 -4.91 10.98
N LEU A 346 -9.56 -4.92 10.23
CA LEU A 346 -10.85 -4.35 10.60
C LEU A 346 -11.90 -5.45 10.80
N ARG A 347 -12.86 -5.21 11.72
CA ARG A 347 -13.95 -6.15 12.02
C ARG A 347 -14.84 -6.42 10.81
N ASP A 348 -15.01 -5.42 9.96
CA ASP A 348 -15.73 -5.56 8.71
C ASP A 348 -14.79 -6.10 7.62
N THR A 349 -15.18 -7.19 6.97
CA THR A 349 -14.32 -7.95 6.05
C THR A 349 -14.51 -7.57 4.59
N ASN A 350 -15.26 -6.51 4.32
CA ASN A 350 -15.68 -6.17 2.96
C ASN A 350 -14.52 -5.76 2.06
N ILE A 351 -14.77 -5.92 0.77
CA ILE A 351 -13.90 -5.46 -0.31
C ILE A 351 -14.38 -4.06 -0.69
N LEU A 352 -13.46 -3.12 -0.80
CA LEU A 352 -13.81 -1.70 -0.90
C LEU A 352 -13.18 -1.10 -2.14
N ASN A 353 -13.91 -0.15 -2.73
CA ASN A 353 -13.38 0.77 -3.69
C ASN A 353 -12.42 1.74 -2.98
N PRO A 354 -11.14 1.82 -3.39
CA PRO A 354 -10.18 2.79 -2.86
C PRO A 354 -10.68 4.24 -2.85
N GLU A 355 -11.38 4.67 -3.91
CA GLU A 355 -11.85 6.05 -4.05
C GLU A 355 -12.89 6.38 -2.97
N TRP A 356 -13.87 5.49 -2.76
CA TRP A 356 -14.89 5.63 -1.72
C TRP A 356 -14.31 5.86 -0.34
N VAL A 357 -13.31 5.05 0.01
CA VAL A 357 -12.60 5.10 1.28
C VAL A 357 -11.91 6.45 1.46
N THR A 358 -11.13 6.87 0.47
CA THR A 358 -10.37 8.12 0.55
C THR A 358 -11.24 9.35 0.59
N GLU A 359 -12.30 9.38 -0.23
CA GLU A 359 -13.25 10.48 -0.22
C GLU A 359 -14.00 10.56 1.11
N GLY A 360 -14.35 9.42 1.72
CA GLY A 360 -15.01 9.39 3.02
C GLY A 360 -14.16 10.01 4.12
N VAL A 361 -12.89 9.61 4.20
CA VAL A 361 -11.93 10.21 5.13
C VAL A 361 -11.67 11.69 4.81
N TYR A 362 -11.51 12.02 3.53
CA TYR A 362 -11.31 13.39 3.08
C TYR A 362 -12.44 14.32 3.52
N LYS A 363 -13.69 13.89 3.34
CA LYS A 363 -14.87 14.65 3.75
C LYS A 363 -14.90 14.92 5.26
N ILE A 364 -14.43 13.96 6.06
CA ILE A 364 -14.33 14.11 7.52
C ILE A 364 -13.23 15.11 7.86
N ILE A 365 -12.03 14.92 7.33
CA ILE A 365 -10.87 15.73 7.75
C ILE A 365 -10.89 17.15 7.14
N ASN A 366 -11.66 17.40 6.08
CA ASN A 366 -11.83 18.76 5.54
C ASN A 366 -13.15 19.42 5.98
N ASN A 367 -13.84 18.84 6.96
CA ASN A 367 -15.12 19.37 7.40
C ASN A 367 -14.95 20.62 8.28
N LYS A 368 -15.50 21.75 7.82
CA LYS A 368 -15.42 23.03 8.54
C LYS A 368 -16.09 23.01 9.92
N GLU A 369 -17.24 22.36 10.05
CA GLU A 369 -17.96 22.27 11.32
C GLU A 369 -17.17 21.47 12.36
N LEU A 370 -16.45 20.42 11.93
CA LEU A 370 -15.54 19.68 12.81
C LEU A 370 -14.32 20.51 13.21
N MET A 371 -13.75 21.29 12.29
CA MET A 371 -12.66 22.24 12.62
C MET A 371 -13.11 23.28 13.65
N ASP A 372 -14.28 23.87 13.45
CA ASP A 372 -14.86 24.85 14.37
C ASP A 372 -15.21 24.23 15.73
N ASN A 373 -15.50 22.92 15.77
CA ASN A 373 -15.76 22.14 16.99
C ASN A 373 -14.50 21.48 17.59
N GLY A 374 -13.31 22.03 17.34
CA GLY A 374 -12.06 21.56 17.94
C GLY A 374 -11.69 20.12 17.56
N GLY A 375 -12.10 19.65 16.38
CA GLY A 375 -11.78 18.32 15.88
C GLY A 375 -12.58 17.18 16.51
N VAL A 376 -13.63 17.48 17.28
CA VAL A 376 -14.50 16.46 17.91
C VAL A 376 -15.63 16.07 16.96
N LEU A 377 -15.60 14.81 16.51
CA LEU A 377 -16.68 14.19 15.76
C LEU A 377 -17.65 13.49 16.71
N GLU A 378 -18.85 14.05 16.89
CA GLU A 378 -19.96 13.35 17.52
C GLU A 378 -20.64 12.41 16.53
N TRP A 379 -21.01 11.20 16.96
CA TRP A 379 -21.58 10.21 16.06
C TRP A 379 -22.88 10.66 15.36
N GLY A 380 -23.66 11.54 16.00
CA GLY A 380 -24.86 12.13 15.38
C GLY A 380 -24.56 13.00 14.16
N MET A 381 -23.34 13.53 14.04
CA MET A 381 -22.94 14.45 12.97
C MET A 381 -22.37 13.74 11.74
N ILE A 382 -21.94 12.48 11.86
CA ILE A 382 -21.17 11.81 10.80
C ILE A 382 -21.94 11.70 9.47
N GLY A 383 -23.26 11.47 9.52
CA GLY A 383 -24.10 11.47 8.31
C GLY A 383 -24.15 12.83 7.62
N LYS A 384 -24.14 13.93 8.39
CA LYS A 384 -24.07 15.30 7.86
C LYS A 384 -22.69 15.62 7.30
N VAL A 385 -21.63 15.12 7.94
CA VAL A 385 -20.24 15.31 7.51
C VAL A 385 -19.98 14.63 6.16
N LEU A 386 -20.40 13.37 6.01
CA LEU A 386 -20.23 12.61 4.76
C LEU A 386 -21.18 13.09 3.65
N ASN A 387 -22.31 13.71 4.01
CA ASN A 387 -23.23 14.45 3.15
C ASN A 387 -23.62 13.75 1.83
N ASP A 388 -23.70 12.42 1.84
CA ASP A 388 -24.17 11.62 0.70
C ASP A 388 -24.68 10.27 1.22
N PRO A 389 -25.93 10.19 1.69
CA PRO A 389 -26.48 8.98 2.30
C PRO A 389 -26.58 7.79 1.34
N LYS A 390 -26.56 8.02 0.02
CA LYS A 390 -26.59 6.94 -0.98
C LYS A 390 -25.22 6.29 -1.10
N ARG A 391 -24.17 7.10 -1.14
CA ARG A 391 -22.79 6.61 -1.24
C ARG A 391 -22.22 6.18 0.11
N TYR A 392 -22.59 6.86 1.19
CA TYR A 392 -22.17 6.60 2.57
C TYR A 392 -23.36 6.28 3.47
N PRO A 393 -23.95 5.08 3.35
CA PRO A 393 -25.08 4.69 4.18
C PRO A 393 -24.66 4.45 5.64
N THR A 394 -25.61 4.61 6.57
CA THR A 394 -25.35 4.67 8.03
C THR A 394 -24.59 3.47 8.56
N GLU A 395 -24.88 2.27 8.06
CA GLU A 395 -24.20 1.02 8.43
C GLU A 395 -22.71 0.99 8.06
N ARG A 396 -22.25 1.91 7.18
CA ARG A 396 -20.85 2.01 6.74
C ARG A 396 -20.07 3.13 7.43
N HIS A 397 -20.73 3.97 8.21
CA HIS A 397 -20.09 5.05 8.97
C HIS A 397 -19.04 4.51 9.94
N GLU A 398 -19.33 3.36 10.57
CA GLU A 398 -18.39 2.63 11.43
C GLU A 398 -17.06 2.38 10.73
N PHE A 399 -17.15 1.85 9.51
CA PHE A 399 -16.01 1.35 8.77
C PHE A 399 -14.98 2.45 8.51
N ILE A 400 -15.44 3.63 8.08
CA ILE A 400 -14.56 4.77 7.76
C ILE A 400 -13.83 5.21 9.03
N VAL A 401 -14.54 5.31 10.15
CA VAL A 401 -13.96 5.73 11.43
C VAL A 401 -13.03 4.67 12.00
N ASP A 402 -13.37 3.38 11.88
CA ASP A 402 -12.50 2.27 12.23
C ASP A 402 -11.18 2.33 11.46
N MET A 403 -11.25 2.62 10.17
CA MET A 403 -10.05 2.81 9.36
C MET A 403 -9.26 4.06 9.80
N MET A 404 -9.92 5.17 10.12
CA MET A 404 -9.23 6.35 10.67
C MET A 404 -8.53 6.05 12.00
N ARG A 405 -9.18 5.31 12.92
CA ARG A 405 -8.58 4.85 14.18
C ARG A 405 -7.33 4.02 13.91
N LYS A 406 -7.47 3.05 13.00
CA LYS A 406 -6.44 2.06 12.71
C LYS A 406 -5.17 2.68 12.13
N PHE A 407 -5.31 3.78 11.39
CA PHE A 407 -4.20 4.53 10.81
C PHE A 407 -3.83 5.77 11.62
N GLU A 408 -4.20 5.78 12.90
CA GLU A 408 -3.77 6.76 13.88
C GLU A 408 -4.16 8.20 13.49
N LEU A 409 -5.31 8.37 12.84
CA LEU A 409 -5.88 9.67 12.49
C LEU A 409 -6.82 10.19 13.59
N CYS A 410 -7.37 9.28 14.40
CA CYS A 410 -8.32 9.61 15.44
C CYS A 410 -8.32 8.59 16.58
N PHE A 411 -8.95 8.94 17.71
CA PHE A 411 -9.20 8.03 18.83
C PHE A 411 -10.56 8.32 19.50
N ASP A 412 -11.08 7.33 20.22
CA ASP A 412 -12.35 7.45 20.95
C ASP A 412 -12.14 8.20 22.27
N PHE A 413 -13.06 9.10 22.63
CA PHE A 413 -13.04 9.76 23.94
C PHE A 413 -13.42 8.79 25.06
N PRO A 414 -12.59 8.64 26.12
CA PRO A 414 -12.86 7.72 27.22
C PRO A 414 -13.72 8.34 28.33
N ASP A 415 -14.61 9.28 28.02
CA ASP A 415 -15.35 10.07 29.03
C ASP A 415 -16.78 9.58 29.29
N GLY A 416 -17.22 8.51 28.62
CA GLY A 416 -18.54 7.90 28.84
C GLY A 416 -19.72 8.75 28.33
N HIS A 417 -19.46 9.91 27.73
CA HIS A 417 -20.49 10.80 27.19
C HIS A 417 -20.68 10.58 25.69
N GLY A 418 -21.59 9.66 25.38
CA GLY A 418 -21.95 9.35 24.00
C GLY A 418 -20.79 8.79 23.20
N ARG A 419 -20.98 8.70 21.88
CA ARG A 419 -19.97 8.18 20.98
C ARG A 419 -19.28 9.34 20.27
N ARG A 420 -18.05 9.64 20.70
CA ARG A 420 -17.25 10.77 20.23
C ARG A 420 -15.84 10.36 19.88
N VAL A 421 -15.31 10.97 18.83
CA VAL A 421 -14.00 10.68 18.27
C VAL A 421 -13.24 11.99 18.12
N LEU A 422 -12.00 12.07 18.62
CA LEU A 422 -11.12 13.22 18.39
C LEU A 422 -10.28 12.98 17.13
N ILE A 423 -10.19 13.99 16.27
CA ILE A 423 -9.31 14.01 15.11
C ILE A 423 -8.25 15.10 15.34
N PRO A 424 -7.04 14.75 15.84
CA PRO A 424 -6.06 15.74 16.26
C PRO A 424 -5.59 16.70 15.17
N GLU A 425 -5.67 16.31 13.90
CA GLU A 425 -5.30 17.19 12.80
C GLU A 425 -6.23 18.41 12.66
N LEU A 426 -7.46 18.29 13.16
CA LEU A 426 -8.44 19.37 13.14
C LEU A 426 -8.34 20.31 14.35
N LEU A 427 -7.40 20.07 15.27
CA LEU A 427 -7.15 20.95 16.40
C LEU A 427 -6.64 22.32 15.94
N GLY A 428 -6.86 23.34 16.77
CA GLY A 428 -6.27 24.67 16.59
C GLY A 428 -4.75 24.65 16.83
N GLU A 429 -4.05 25.61 16.25
CA GLU A 429 -2.58 25.72 16.38
C GLU A 429 -2.12 26.47 17.63
N ASN A 430 -3.03 27.21 18.27
CA ASN A 430 -2.70 28.04 19.42
C ASN A 430 -2.38 27.16 20.64
N GLU A 431 -1.16 27.29 21.14
CA GLU A 431 -0.74 26.69 22.41
C GLU A 431 -1.45 27.41 23.58
N PRO A 432 -2.11 26.66 24.49
CA PRO A 432 -2.75 27.23 25.66
C PRO A 432 -1.72 27.66 26.72
N GLU A 433 -2.09 28.57 27.61
CA GLU A 433 -1.23 28.93 28.76
C GLU A 433 -1.17 27.77 29.76
N LEU A 434 0.01 27.15 29.89
CA LEU A 434 0.21 25.96 30.73
C LEU A 434 0.64 26.29 32.17
N GLY A 435 1.07 27.52 32.45
CA GLY A 435 1.65 27.89 33.75
C GLY A 435 2.93 27.10 34.11
N TRP A 436 3.63 26.58 33.09
CA TRP A 436 4.78 25.69 33.25
C TRP A 436 6.06 26.48 33.59
N ASP A 437 6.79 26.06 34.62
CA ASP A 437 8.11 26.60 34.95
C ASP A 437 9.18 25.77 34.23
N TYR A 438 9.60 26.24 33.04
CA TYR A 438 10.58 25.56 32.20
C TYR A 438 11.95 25.45 32.88
N ASP A 439 12.35 26.44 33.69
CA ASP A 439 13.67 26.46 34.33
C ASP A 439 13.80 25.43 35.47
N LYS A 440 12.68 25.05 36.09
CA LYS A 440 12.65 24.04 37.16
C LYS A 440 12.24 22.65 36.69
N SER A 441 12.11 22.46 35.38
CA SER A 441 11.61 21.23 34.78
C SER A 441 12.70 20.45 34.04
N LEU A 442 12.49 19.15 33.88
CA LEU A 442 13.32 18.34 33.01
C LEU A 442 12.93 18.63 31.55
N ASN A 443 13.83 19.26 30.81
CA ASN A 443 13.63 19.55 29.40
C ASN A 443 14.41 18.55 28.55
N PHE A 444 13.72 17.93 27.58
CA PHE A 444 14.34 17.05 26.59
C PHE A 444 13.93 17.49 25.20
N GLU A 445 14.89 17.61 24.30
CA GLU A 445 14.67 18.06 22.93
C GLU A 445 15.10 17.01 21.92
N TYR A 446 14.24 16.78 20.93
CA TYR A 446 14.56 15.96 19.77
C TYR A 446 14.82 16.85 18.57
N HIS A 447 16.07 16.87 18.11
CA HIS A 447 16.48 17.71 16.99
C HIS A 447 16.35 16.92 15.69
N TYR A 448 15.22 17.11 15.02
CA TYR A 448 15.00 16.54 13.71
C TYR A 448 15.64 17.44 12.64
N LYS A 449 16.36 16.83 11.69
CA LYS A 449 16.69 17.52 10.44
C LYS A 449 15.43 17.95 9.69
N VAL A 450 14.34 17.21 9.89
CA VAL A 450 13.02 17.36 9.28
C VAL A 450 11.98 16.79 10.23
N LEU A 451 11.03 17.61 10.67
CA LEU A 451 9.87 17.11 11.41
C LEU A 451 8.77 16.72 10.41
N PRO A 452 8.33 15.45 10.34
CA PRO A 452 7.16 15.07 9.55
C PRO A 452 5.92 15.84 9.98
N SER A 453 5.14 16.34 9.02
CA SER A 453 3.80 16.88 9.27
C SER A 453 2.91 15.81 9.91
N GLY A 454 2.08 16.21 10.87
CA GLY A 454 1.20 15.30 11.60
C GLY A 454 1.90 14.38 12.61
N LEU A 455 3.22 14.49 12.82
CA LEU A 455 3.93 13.67 13.82
C LEU A 455 3.32 13.84 15.22
N ILE A 456 3.09 15.08 15.63
CA ILE A 456 2.49 15.37 16.93
C ILE A 456 1.04 14.90 16.98
N CYS A 457 0.25 15.10 15.93
CA CYS A 457 -1.12 14.58 15.85
C CYS A 457 -1.16 13.05 16.07
N ARG A 458 -0.28 12.29 15.41
CA ARG A 458 -0.16 10.84 15.65
C ARG A 458 0.33 10.50 17.05
N PHE A 459 1.26 11.28 17.59
CA PHE A 459 1.71 11.12 18.97
C PHE A 459 0.55 11.30 19.96
N ILE A 460 -0.31 12.31 19.76
CA ILE A 460 -1.54 12.51 20.54
C ILE A 460 -2.44 11.28 20.46
N VAL A 461 -2.68 10.74 19.24
CA VAL A 461 -3.49 9.53 19.07
C VAL A 461 -2.88 8.35 19.84
N ARG A 462 -1.57 8.14 19.77
CA ARG A 462 -0.91 7.02 20.48
C ARG A 462 -0.93 7.18 22.00
N MET A 463 -0.82 8.41 22.48
CA MET A 463 -0.71 8.72 23.91
C MET A 463 -2.05 9.08 24.56
N HIS A 464 -3.18 8.90 23.86
CA HIS A 464 -4.49 9.36 24.33
C HIS A 464 -4.93 8.75 25.68
N HIS A 465 -4.46 7.55 26.02
CA HIS A 465 -4.72 6.91 27.32
C HIS A 465 -4.02 7.62 28.50
N ASN A 466 -3.02 8.46 28.22
CA ASN A 466 -2.23 9.20 29.20
C ASN A 466 -2.62 10.68 29.26
N LEU A 467 -3.71 11.10 28.64
CA LEU A 467 -4.16 12.48 28.73
C LEU A 467 -4.49 12.87 30.18
N THR A 468 -4.21 14.13 30.53
CA THR A 468 -4.67 14.70 31.80
C THR A 468 -6.20 14.72 31.86
N LYS A 469 -6.76 14.85 33.07
CA LYS A 469 -8.22 14.99 33.28
C LYS A 469 -8.82 16.22 32.58
N GLU A 470 -8.01 17.25 32.38
CA GLU A 470 -8.41 18.49 31.71
C GLU A 470 -8.30 18.40 30.18
N HIS A 471 -7.70 17.31 29.65
CA HIS A 471 -7.60 17.03 28.22
C HIS A 471 -6.98 18.19 27.42
N ILE A 472 -5.82 18.66 27.86
CA ILE A 472 -5.13 19.80 27.25
C ILE A 472 -4.30 19.31 26.05
N TYR A 473 -4.71 19.69 24.85
CA TYR A 473 -4.01 19.42 23.59
C TYR A 473 -4.31 20.51 22.55
N TRP A 474 -3.41 20.65 21.58
CA TRP A 474 -3.54 21.48 20.40
C TRP A 474 -2.78 20.81 19.24
N ARG A 475 -2.85 21.35 18.03
CA ARG A 475 -2.32 20.67 16.83
C ARG A 475 -0.84 20.30 16.95
N SER A 476 -0.05 21.11 17.65
CA SER A 476 1.40 20.95 17.80
C SER A 476 1.83 20.52 19.21
N GLY A 477 0.92 20.17 20.12
CA GLY A 477 1.30 19.70 21.45
C GLY A 477 0.19 19.11 22.31
N VAL A 478 0.58 18.49 23.42
CA VAL A 478 -0.32 17.80 24.35
C VAL A 478 0.29 17.73 25.75
N VAL A 479 -0.56 17.82 26.77
CA VAL A 479 -0.20 17.59 28.17
C VAL A 479 -0.64 16.19 28.58
N LEU A 480 0.32 15.42 29.10
CA LEU A 480 0.12 14.05 29.57
C LEU A 480 0.24 13.99 31.10
N ALA A 481 -0.39 12.98 31.72
CA ALA A 481 -0.47 12.75 33.16
C ALA A 481 0.71 11.95 33.73
#